data_AF-A0A5J6IFC6-F1
#
_entry.id   AF-A0A5J6IFC6-F1
#
_cell.length_a   1.000
_cell.length_b   1.000
_cell.length_c   1.000
_cell.angle_alpha   90.00
_cell.angle_beta   90.00
_cell.angle_gamma   90.00
#
_symmetry.space_group_name_H-M   'P 1'
#
loop_
_entity.id
_entity.type
_entity.pdbx_description
1 polymer ?
#
loop_
_entity_poly.entity_id
_entity_poly.type
_entity_poly.pdbx_seq_one_letter_code
_entity_poly.pdbx_strand_id
1 'polypeptide(L)'
;MSDDQQVPKILGELAAAMADAPPTTDGYWTSEELHDLYERFEKEPGLPLTDGQRRLFMAQRARNAASSRVHGLLRSLEKVVEHGQVTAVPEAAVLAEACVRARLAAFDAISVLYRLGVPYGEQALARLVPDMHVGASDRRWGRWWLRRLREPMYRGMASRPVEGEEPLLPELVRNLAVGWQGGWEIEEEPTQERFAQARATLEALLPSTRLPFPEPIPEWEGDWDEDEDERPDWLEIRMVLRDLMPDVGLVTRERMTEGWYECKQLGLDLQGEGPEQFGDRWATRIGAWTAEGILSWLWREDQFSPWAQDLAMRYIDRNVAVTEATRLLSEAAAAQSGA
;
A
#
# COMPACT_ATOMS: atom_id res chain seq x y z
N MET A 1 36.49 20.84 4.82
CA MET A 1 35.52 21.81 4.27
C MET A 1 34.46 21.99 5.33
N SER A 2 33.95 23.20 5.56
CA SER A 2 32.80 23.35 6.45
C SER A 2 31.58 22.70 5.80
N ASP A 3 30.73 22.08 6.61
CA ASP A 3 29.55 21.34 6.14
C ASP A 3 28.63 22.23 5.27
N ASP A 4 28.61 23.55 5.52
CA ASP A 4 27.88 24.57 4.74
C ASP A 4 28.27 24.69 3.25
N GLN A 5 29.47 24.25 2.85
CA GLN A 5 29.92 24.32 1.45
C GLN A 5 29.71 23.00 0.69
N GLN A 6 29.38 21.92 1.39
CA GLN A 6 29.28 20.59 0.80
C GLN A 6 27.96 20.40 0.05
N VAL A 7 26.83 20.87 0.61
CA VAL A 7 25.51 20.72 -0.02
C VAL A 7 25.40 21.45 -1.36
N PRO A 8 25.74 22.76 -1.48
CA PRO A 8 25.64 23.45 -2.77
C PRO A 8 26.51 22.83 -3.86
N LYS A 9 27.68 22.29 -3.47
CA LYS A 9 28.56 21.56 -4.39
C LYS A 9 27.92 20.27 -4.90
N ILE A 10 27.38 19.45 -4.00
CA ILE A 10 26.69 18.20 -4.38
C ILE A 10 25.51 18.50 -5.30
N LEU A 11 24.68 19.50 -4.96
CA LEU A 11 23.52 19.89 -5.78
C LEU A 11 23.94 20.41 -7.15
N GLY A 12 25.01 21.20 -7.23
CA GLY A 12 25.57 21.66 -8.51
C GLY A 12 26.13 20.53 -9.38
N GLU A 13 26.85 19.58 -8.78
CA GLU A 13 27.36 18.40 -9.47
C GLU A 13 26.24 17.46 -9.93
N LEU A 14 25.16 17.34 -9.13
CA LEU A 14 23.97 16.57 -9.45
C LEU A 14 23.24 17.17 -10.65
N ALA A 15 22.98 18.47 -10.62
CA ALA A 15 22.34 19.18 -11.74
C ALA A 15 23.16 19.06 -13.03
N ALA A 16 24.49 19.19 -12.96
CA ALA A 16 25.37 19.00 -14.11
C ALA A 16 25.32 17.57 -14.64
N ALA A 17 25.40 16.56 -13.76
CA ALA A 17 25.34 15.15 -14.16
C ALA A 17 24.00 14.79 -14.83
N MET A 18 22.90 15.39 -14.39
CA MET A 18 21.59 15.23 -15.02
C MET A 18 21.53 15.89 -16.41
N ALA A 19 22.07 17.12 -16.54
CA ALA A 19 22.08 17.84 -17.81
C ALA A 19 22.92 17.13 -18.88
N ASP A 20 24.01 16.48 -18.45
CA ASP A 20 24.90 15.71 -19.33
C ASP A 20 24.34 14.31 -19.69
N ALA A 21 23.26 13.86 -19.04
CA ALA A 21 22.73 12.53 -19.25
C ALA A 21 22.01 12.41 -20.61
N PRO A 22 22.33 11.39 -21.43
CA PRO A 22 21.57 11.10 -22.65
C PRO A 22 20.09 10.80 -22.34
N PRO A 23 19.16 11.03 -23.30
CA PRO A 23 17.75 10.69 -23.12
C PRO A 23 17.54 9.20 -22.88
N THR A 24 16.41 8.83 -22.27
CA THR A 24 16.07 7.42 -22.04
C THR A 24 15.95 6.63 -23.34
N THR A 25 16.37 5.36 -23.30
CA THR A 25 16.22 4.43 -24.42
C THR A 25 15.12 3.39 -24.18
N ASP A 26 14.29 3.53 -23.14
CA ASP A 26 13.33 2.50 -22.70
C ASP A 26 12.26 2.13 -23.75
N GLY A 27 12.05 2.96 -24.77
CA GLY A 27 11.18 2.66 -25.92
C GLY A 27 11.86 1.95 -27.10
N TYR A 28 13.18 1.74 -27.03
CA TYR A 28 13.98 1.12 -28.10
C TYR A 28 14.30 -0.36 -27.80
N TRP A 29 14.09 -0.82 -26.58
CA TRP A 29 14.25 -2.22 -26.18
C TRP A 29 13.00 -3.02 -26.55
N THR A 30 12.86 -3.32 -27.84
CA THR A 30 11.64 -3.93 -28.39
C THR A 30 11.63 -5.46 -28.36
N SER A 31 12.74 -6.11 -27.96
CA SER A 31 12.85 -7.57 -27.89
C SER A 31 13.91 -8.02 -26.89
N GLU A 32 13.72 -9.21 -26.32
CA GLU A 32 14.72 -9.90 -25.49
C GLU A 32 16.03 -10.11 -26.25
N GLU A 33 15.95 -10.44 -27.55
CA GLU A 33 17.13 -10.60 -28.41
C GLU A 33 18.02 -9.34 -28.46
N LEU A 34 17.43 -8.14 -28.41
CA LEU A 34 18.18 -6.89 -28.41
C LEU A 34 18.84 -6.65 -27.05
N HIS A 35 18.18 -7.07 -25.97
CA HIS A 35 18.73 -7.01 -24.61
C HIS A 35 19.93 -7.96 -24.47
N ASP A 36 19.78 -9.22 -24.89
CA ASP A 36 20.86 -10.21 -24.92
C ASP A 36 22.05 -9.73 -25.76
N LEU A 37 21.77 -9.10 -26.91
CA LEU A 37 22.81 -8.54 -27.75
C LEU A 37 23.56 -7.38 -27.07
N TYR A 38 22.86 -6.55 -26.29
CA TYR A 38 23.50 -5.51 -25.48
C TYR A 38 24.35 -6.10 -24.36
N GLU A 39 23.87 -7.12 -23.65
CA GLU A 39 24.68 -7.80 -22.62
C GLU A 39 25.98 -8.38 -23.19
N ARG A 40 25.89 -8.95 -24.40
CA ARG A 40 27.06 -9.45 -25.12
C ARG A 40 27.97 -8.31 -25.55
N PHE A 41 27.43 -7.19 -26.04
CA PHE A 41 28.22 -6.01 -26.37
C PHE A 41 29.04 -5.49 -25.18
N GLU A 42 28.49 -5.56 -23.97
CA GLU A 42 29.21 -5.17 -22.76
C GLU A 42 30.42 -6.08 -22.45
N LYS A 43 30.36 -7.35 -22.85
CA LYS A 43 31.34 -8.41 -22.52
C LYS A 43 32.32 -8.74 -23.66
N GLU A 44 31.92 -8.56 -24.92
CA GLU A 44 32.62 -9.01 -26.12
C GLU A 44 33.15 -7.83 -26.98
N PRO A 45 34.45 -7.51 -26.91
CA PRO A 45 35.06 -6.51 -27.79
C PRO A 45 34.97 -6.95 -29.26
N GLY A 46 34.39 -6.11 -30.12
CA GLY A 46 34.34 -6.37 -31.57
C GLY A 46 33.11 -7.12 -32.06
N LEU A 47 32.08 -7.28 -31.20
CA LEU A 47 30.78 -7.84 -31.59
C LEU A 47 30.25 -7.13 -32.87
N PRO A 48 29.85 -7.89 -33.92
CA PRO A 48 29.33 -7.30 -35.15
C PRO A 48 27.96 -6.66 -34.87
N LEU A 49 27.92 -5.34 -34.90
CA LEU A 49 26.74 -4.53 -34.69
C LEU A 49 26.51 -3.63 -35.90
N THR A 50 25.24 -3.42 -36.24
CA THR A 50 24.84 -2.35 -37.16
C THR A 50 25.17 -0.97 -36.55
N ASP A 51 25.30 0.06 -37.39
CA ASP A 51 25.54 1.43 -36.90
C ASP A 51 24.42 1.92 -35.98
N GLY A 52 23.18 1.51 -36.23
CA GLY A 52 22.03 1.81 -35.37
C GLY A 52 22.19 1.21 -33.97
N GLN A 53 22.48 -0.09 -33.89
CA GLN A 53 22.73 -0.80 -32.62
C GLN A 53 23.92 -0.20 -31.88
N ARG A 54 25.02 0.10 -32.58
CA ARG A 54 26.21 0.71 -31.98
C ARG A 54 25.90 2.06 -31.33
N ARG A 55 25.13 2.91 -32.01
CA ARG A 55 24.70 4.21 -31.44
C ARG A 55 23.79 4.03 -30.23
N LEU A 56 22.81 3.14 -30.32
CA LEU A 56 21.87 2.85 -29.23
C LEU A 56 22.61 2.33 -27.99
N PHE A 57 23.50 1.35 -28.15
CA PHE A 57 24.22 0.73 -27.04
C PHE A 57 25.22 1.69 -26.40
N MET A 58 25.90 2.53 -27.20
CA MET A 58 26.76 3.58 -26.66
C MET A 58 25.97 4.65 -25.88
N ALA A 59 24.79 5.03 -26.38
CA ALA A 59 23.90 5.94 -25.66
C ALA A 59 23.43 5.32 -24.33
N GLN A 60 23.05 4.04 -24.32
CA GLN A 60 22.68 3.33 -23.10
C GLN A 60 23.84 3.24 -22.10
N ARG A 61 25.04 2.87 -22.55
CA ARG A 61 26.23 2.83 -21.68
C ARG A 61 26.54 4.19 -21.08
N ALA A 62 26.49 5.26 -21.88
CA ALA A 62 26.70 6.62 -21.40
C ALA A 62 25.63 7.05 -20.38
N ARG A 63 24.37 6.66 -20.61
CA ARG A 63 23.26 6.89 -19.68
C ARG A 63 23.42 6.11 -18.37
N ASN A 64 23.84 4.85 -18.43
CA ASN A 64 24.15 4.06 -17.23
C ASN A 64 25.27 4.71 -16.42
N ALA A 65 26.34 5.17 -17.07
CA ALA A 65 27.41 5.89 -16.40
C ALA A 65 26.92 7.19 -15.72
N ALA A 66 26.06 7.95 -16.39
CA ALA A 66 25.42 9.13 -15.82
C ALA A 66 24.55 8.77 -14.60
N SER A 67 23.73 7.71 -14.71
CA SER A 67 22.91 7.20 -13.59
C SER A 67 23.78 6.75 -12.41
N SER A 68 24.89 6.04 -12.65
CA SER A 68 25.84 5.65 -11.58
C SER A 68 26.50 6.86 -10.90
N ARG A 69 26.80 7.92 -11.65
CA ARG A 69 27.31 9.17 -11.08
C ARG A 69 26.25 9.86 -10.22
N VAL A 70 25.03 9.98 -10.73
CA VAL A 70 23.86 10.53 -10.01
C VAL A 70 23.60 9.73 -8.73
N HIS A 71 23.62 8.40 -8.78
CA HIS A 71 23.52 7.51 -7.63
C HIS A 71 24.55 7.84 -6.54
N GLY A 72 25.83 7.99 -6.91
CA GLY A 72 26.88 8.36 -5.96
C GLY A 72 26.63 9.72 -5.29
N LEU A 73 26.17 10.71 -6.07
CA LEU A 73 25.85 12.05 -5.56
C LEU A 73 24.63 12.06 -4.65
N LEU A 74 23.58 11.31 -4.99
CA LEU A 74 22.37 11.16 -4.16
C LEU A 74 22.68 10.47 -2.84
N ARG A 75 23.52 9.43 -2.84
CA ARG A 75 23.99 8.81 -1.58
C ARG A 75 24.81 9.76 -0.72
N SER A 76 25.65 10.60 -1.33
CA SER A 76 26.36 11.65 -0.60
C SER A 76 25.38 12.67 -0.02
N LEU A 77 24.36 13.07 -0.77
CA LEU A 77 23.32 13.98 -0.29
C LEU A 77 22.52 13.37 0.85
N GLU A 78 22.07 12.12 0.71
CA GLU A 78 21.32 11.38 1.73
C GLU A 78 22.06 11.37 3.06
N LYS A 79 23.36 11.05 3.04
CA LYS A 79 24.19 11.08 4.25
C LYS A 79 24.20 12.47 4.88
N VAL A 80 24.32 13.54 4.11
CA VAL A 80 24.31 14.90 4.67
C VAL A 80 22.94 15.25 5.27
N VAL A 81 21.85 14.78 4.67
CA VAL A 81 20.48 14.93 5.22
C VAL A 81 20.34 14.18 6.54
N GLU A 82 20.83 12.94 6.65
CA GLU A 82 20.76 12.15 7.88
C GLU A 82 21.48 12.81 9.07
N HIS A 83 22.55 13.57 8.82
CA HIS A 83 23.27 14.30 9.86
C HIS A 83 22.61 15.64 10.22
N GLY A 84 21.48 16.01 9.59
CA GLY A 84 20.76 17.27 9.85
C GLY A 84 21.46 18.51 9.26
N GLN A 85 22.31 18.33 8.25
CA GLN A 85 23.22 19.36 7.75
C GLN A 85 22.77 20.01 6.42
N VAL A 86 21.51 19.84 6.02
CA VAL A 86 21.02 20.43 4.76
C VAL A 86 20.37 21.79 5.01
N THR A 87 21.00 22.82 4.44
CA THR A 87 20.50 24.21 4.44
C THR A 87 19.63 24.53 3.21
N ALA A 88 19.76 23.76 2.12
CA ALA A 88 19.05 23.94 0.84
C ALA A 88 18.04 22.80 0.57
N VAL A 89 17.14 22.57 1.54
CA VAL A 89 16.15 21.47 1.50
C VAL A 89 15.19 21.57 0.30
N PRO A 90 14.63 22.75 -0.04
CA PRO A 90 13.74 22.87 -1.21
C PRO A 90 14.43 22.51 -2.53
N GLU A 91 15.66 22.99 -2.74
CA GLU A 91 16.44 22.74 -3.95
C GLU A 91 16.82 21.26 -4.08
N ALA A 92 17.19 20.62 -2.98
CA ALA A 92 17.46 19.19 -2.91
C ALA A 92 16.23 18.36 -3.33
N ALA A 93 15.04 18.73 -2.84
CA ALA A 93 13.80 18.05 -3.20
C ALA A 93 13.47 18.19 -4.69
N VAL A 94 13.60 19.40 -5.25
CA VAL A 94 13.36 19.66 -6.68
C VAL A 94 14.31 18.84 -7.56
N LEU A 95 15.60 18.78 -7.20
CA LEU A 95 16.58 18.01 -7.97
C LEU A 95 16.36 16.50 -7.86
N ALA A 96 16.04 15.99 -6.67
CA ALA A 96 15.71 14.57 -6.50
C ALA A 96 14.42 14.20 -7.27
N GLU A 97 13.38 15.03 -7.23
CA GLU A 97 12.17 14.83 -8.03
C GLU A 97 12.49 14.80 -9.54
N ALA A 98 13.35 15.71 -10.00
CA ALA A 98 13.79 15.74 -11.39
C ALA A 98 14.64 14.51 -11.78
N CYS A 99 15.44 13.95 -10.86
CA CYS A 99 16.17 12.69 -11.08
C CYS A 99 15.20 11.52 -11.35
N VAL A 100 14.12 11.42 -10.56
CA VAL A 100 13.09 10.39 -10.74
C VAL A 100 12.43 10.53 -12.10
N ARG A 101 11.97 11.74 -12.47
CA ARG A 101 11.36 11.98 -13.79
C ARG A 101 12.33 11.72 -14.94
N ALA A 102 13.61 12.01 -14.73
CA ALA A 102 14.66 11.73 -15.71
C ALA A 102 15.06 10.26 -15.75
N ARG A 103 14.52 9.38 -14.88
CA ARG A 103 14.88 7.97 -14.71
C ARG A 103 16.39 7.78 -14.50
N LEU A 104 16.96 8.59 -13.59
CA LEU A 104 18.37 8.53 -13.19
C LEU A 104 18.44 8.25 -11.70
N ALA A 105 18.87 7.03 -11.34
CA ALA A 105 18.95 6.56 -9.95
C ALA A 105 17.66 6.86 -9.14
N ALA A 106 16.50 6.55 -9.71
CA ALA A 106 15.20 6.92 -9.16
C ALA A 106 14.98 6.40 -7.73
N PHE A 107 15.43 5.17 -7.44
CA PHE A 107 15.36 4.58 -6.11
C PHE A 107 16.08 5.42 -5.05
N ASP A 108 17.33 5.82 -5.31
CA ASP A 108 18.10 6.67 -4.39
C ASP A 108 17.51 8.08 -4.29
N ALA A 109 16.96 8.61 -5.38
CA ALA A 109 16.31 9.91 -5.39
C ALA A 109 15.05 9.91 -4.51
N ILE A 110 14.23 8.85 -4.60
CA ILE A 110 13.07 8.64 -3.73
C ILE A 110 13.50 8.50 -2.27
N SER A 111 14.58 7.75 -1.98
CA SER A 111 15.13 7.65 -0.62
C SER A 111 15.56 9.03 -0.08
N VAL A 112 16.22 9.86 -0.89
CA VAL A 112 16.54 11.25 -0.51
C VAL A 112 15.26 12.03 -0.21
N LEU A 113 14.23 11.96 -1.05
CA LEU A 113 12.95 12.63 -0.79
C LEU A 113 12.34 12.20 0.55
N TYR A 114 12.35 10.90 0.86
CA TYR A 114 11.92 10.42 2.16
C TYR A 114 12.72 11.05 3.32
N ARG A 115 14.06 11.11 3.20
CA ARG A 115 14.92 11.72 4.24
C ARG A 115 14.70 13.21 4.42
N LEU A 116 14.36 13.94 3.34
CA LEU A 116 14.04 15.37 3.42
C LEU A 116 12.74 15.63 4.20
N GLY A 117 11.88 14.61 4.37
CA GLY A 117 10.74 14.65 5.27
C GLY A 117 9.64 15.63 4.86
N VAL A 118 8.83 16.04 5.84
CA VAL A 118 7.72 16.99 5.68
C VAL A 118 8.25 18.44 5.81
N PRO A 119 7.85 19.38 4.93
CA PRO A 119 6.91 19.21 3.84
C PRO A 119 7.55 18.83 2.49
N TYR A 120 8.85 19.06 2.31
CA TYR A 120 9.44 19.11 0.97
C TYR A 120 9.52 17.74 0.28
N GLY A 121 9.96 16.72 1.01
CA GLY A 121 9.99 15.34 0.54
C GLY A 121 8.59 14.79 0.28
N GLU A 122 7.68 15.02 1.23
CA GLU A 122 6.27 14.62 1.12
C GLU A 122 5.61 15.21 -0.14
N GLN A 123 5.74 16.51 -0.36
CA GLN A 123 5.14 17.20 -1.50
C GLN A 123 5.72 16.72 -2.84
N ALA A 124 7.02 16.44 -2.90
CA ALA A 124 7.66 15.90 -4.10
C ALA A 124 7.15 14.49 -4.40
N LEU A 125 7.08 13.61 -3.39
CA LEU A 125 6.54 12.26 -3.56
C LEU A 125 5.06 12.30 -3.98
N ALA A 126 4.24 13.17 -3.37
CA ALA A 126 2.84 13.35 -3.72
C ALA A 126 2.63 13.80 -5.18
N ARG A 127 3.62 14.46 -5.81
CA ARG A 127 3.60 14.76 -7.25
C ARG A 127 4.06 13.59 -8.12
N LEU A 128 5.01 12.78 -7.65
CA LEU A 128 5.59 11.68 -8.41
C LEU A 128 4.69 10.45 -8.47
N VAL A 129 4.05 10.10 -7.35
CA VAL A 129 3.25 8.89 -7.21
C VAL A 129 2.10 8.80 -8.24
N PRO A 130 1.31 9.86 -8.49
CA PRO A 130 0.26 9.81 -9.52
C PRO A 130 0.79 10.08 -10.95
N ASP A 131 2.06 10.46 -11.14
CA ASP A 131 2.61 10.86 -12.44
C ASP A 131 2.87 9.64 -13.35
N MET A 132 2.00 9.41 -14.34
CA MET A 132 2.11 8.28 -15.28
C MET A 132 3.38 8.28 -16.14
N HIS A 133 4.18 9.36 -16.15
CA HIS A 133 5.47 9.38 -16.84
C HIS A 133 6.60 8.74 -16.03
N VAL A 134 6.42 8.61 -14.71
CA VAL A 134 7.32 7.88 -13.80
C VAL A 134 7.05 6.36 -13.93
N GLY A 135 8.12 5.55 -13.87
CA GLY A 135 8.00 4.09 -13.99
C GLY A 135 7.10 3.49 -12.89
N ALA A 136 6.37 2.42 -13.21
CA ALA A 136 5.42 1.81 -12.27
C ALA A 136 6.09 1.42 -10.94
N SER A 137 7.25 0.76 -11.00
CA SER A 137 8.05 0.38 -9.82
C SER A 137 8.49 1.60 -9.00
N ASP A 138 8.93 2.67 -9.65
CA ASP A 138 9.34 3.91 -8.97
C ASP A 138 8.13 4.59 -8.27
N ARG A 139 6.95 4.57 -8.89
CA ARG A 139 5.73 5.11 -8.28
C ARG A 139 5.30 4.30 -7.06
N ARG A 140 5.36 2.96 -7.14
CA ARG A 140 5.08 2.08 -5.99
C ARG A 140 6.08 2.31 -4.85
N TRP A 141 7.37 2.40 -5.16
CA TRP A 141 8.39 2.71 -4.16
C TRP A 141 8.17 4.10 -3.52
N GLY A 142 7.86 5.11 -4.35
CA GLY A 142 7.51 6.44 -3.88
C GLY A 142 6.26 6.46 -3.01
N ARG A 143 5.24 5.67 -3.35
CA ARG A 143 3.98 5.52 -2.62
C ARG A 143 4.22 4.93 -1.22
N TRP A 144 5.06 3.89 -1.13
CA TRP A 144 5.43 3.29 0.15
C TRP A 144 6.08 4.31 1.10
N TRP A 145 7.02 5.11 0.61
CA TRP A 145 7.65 6.17 1.40
C TRP A 145 6.73 7.34 1.71
N LEU A 146 5.88 7.75 0.77
CA LEU A 146 4.88 8.79 0.99
C LEU A 146 3.93 8.41 2.12
N ARG A 147 3.42 7.18 2.12
CA ARG A 147 2.58 6.66 3.21
C ARG A 147 3.31 6.73 4.55
N ARG A 148 4.60 6.38 4.59
CA ARG A 148 5.42 6.42 5.81
C ARG A 148 5.63 7.85 6.33
N LEU A 149 5.80 8.83 5.44
CA LEU A 149 5.85 10.25 5.84
C LEU A 149 4.52 10.75 6.40
N ARG A 150 3.41 10.19 5.94
CA ARG A 150 2.05 10.57 6.35
C ARG A 150 1.51 9.78 7.55
N GLU A 151 2.19 8.73 7.99
CA GLU A 151 1.81 7.95 9.18
C GLU A 151 1.55 8.80 10.44
N PRO A 152 2.35 9.85 10.77
CA PRO A 152 2.04 10.74 11.89
C PRO A 152 0.70 11.48 11.72
N MET A 153 0.34 11.87 10.50
CA MET A 153 -0.95 12.49 10.20
C MET A 153 -2.09 11.49 10.44
N TYR A 154 -1.94 10.24 9.98
CA TYR A 154 -2.95 9.20 10.18
C TYR A 154 -3.20 8.92 11.65
N ARG A 155 -2.13 8.72 12.44
CA ARG A 155 -2.23 8.54 13.90
C ARG A 155 -2.85 9.76 14.58
N GLY A 156 -2.47 10.95 14.13
CA GLY A 156 -3.07 12.20 14.59
C GLY A 156 -4.57 12.27 14.32
N MET A 157 -5.05 11.77 13.18
CA MET A 157 -6.48 11.66 12.88
C MET A 157 -7.17 10.58 13.69
N ALA A 158 -6.59 9.38 13.78
CA ALA A 158 -7.11 8.27 14.55
C ALA A 158 -7.38 8.67 16.02
N SER A 159 -6.52 9.55 16.57
CA SER A 159 -6.59 10.03 17.95
C SER A 159 -7.62 11.14 18.20
N ARG A 160 -8.24 11.72 17.16
CA ARG A 160 -9.26 12.77 17.32
C ARG A 160 -10.57 12.16 17.83
N PRO A 161 -11.34 12.87 18.68
CA PRO A 161 -12.71 12.47 18.99
C PRO A 161 -13.58 12.40 17.74
N VAL A 162 -14.55 11.48 17.70
CA VAL A 162 -15.51 11.28 16.59
C VAL A 162 -16.84 12.03 16.81
N GLU A 163 -16.86 13.04 17.69
CA GLU A 163 -18.09 13.75 18.03
C GLU A 163 -18.64 14.51 16.81
N GLY A 164 -19.87 14.18 16.40
CA GLY A 164 -20.52 14.76 15.22
C GLY A 164 -20.22 14.06 13.90
N GLU A 165 -19.38 13.03 13.88
CA GLU A 165 -19.14 12.19 12.69
C GLU A 165 -20.25 11.15 12.50
N GLU A 166 -20.57 10.80 11.25
CA GLU A 166 -21.59 9.80 10.92
C GLU A 166 -21.01 8.38 11.02
N PRO A 167 -21.47 7.53 11.95
CA PRO A 167 -21.01 6.15 12.04
C PRO A 167 -21.51 5.29 10.89
N LEU A 168 -20.63 4.50 10.28
CA LEU A 168 -20.99 3.60 9.18
C LEU A 168 -21.24 2.15 9.62
N LEU A 169 -20.79 1.80 10.83
CA LEU A 169 -21.02 0.48 11.41
C LEU A 169 -22.13 0.52 12.47
N PRO A 170 -22.88 -0.59 12.64
CA PRO A 170 -23.89 -0.70 13.70
C PRO A 170 -23.31 -0.41 15.09
N GLU A 171 -24.13 0.15 15.99
CA GLU A 171 -23.72 0.52 17.35
C GLU A 171 -23.05 -0.62 18.13
N LEU A 172 -23.60 -1.84 18.04
CA LEU A 172 -23.03 -3.02 18.68
C LEU A 172 -21.59 -3.31 18.23
N VAL A 173 -21.30 -3.08 16.95
CA VAL A 173 -19.98 -3.32 16.35
C VAL A 173 -19.01 -2.23 16.77
N ARG A 174 -19.45 -0.97 16.76
CA ARG A 174 -18.62 0.19 17.15
C ARG A 174 -18.13 0.13 18.58
N ASN A 175 -18.88 -0.54 19.45
CA ASN A 175 -18.55 -0.69 20.87
C ASN A 175 -17.61 -1.88 21.16
N LEU A 176 -17.17 -2.62 20.14
CA LEU A 176 -16.16 -3.66 20.32
C LEU A 176 -14.80 -3.00 20.56
N ALA A 177 -14.11 -3.40 21.63
CA ALA A 177 -12.75 -2.94 21.94
C ALA A 177 -11.70 -3.68 21.09
N VAL A 178 -11.92 -3.76 19.77
CA VAL A 178 -11.11 -4.57 18.85
C VAL A 178 -10.87 -3.86 17.52
N GLY A 179 -9.75 -4.18 16.89
CA GLY A 179 -9.48 -3.79 15.51
C GLY A 179 -10.36 -4.53 14.50
N TRP A 180 -10.22 -4.22 13.21
CA TRP A 180 -11.14 -4.69 12.16
C TRP A 180 -11.22 -6.21 11.94
N GLN A 181 -10.14 -6.93 12.23
CA GLN A 181 -10.10 -8.40 12.19
C GLN A 181 -10.47 -9.04 13.53
N GLY A 182 -10.78 -8.21 14.54
CA GLY A 182 -11.18 -8.67 15.85
C GLY A 182 -10.02 -9.01 16.80
N GLY A 183 -10.31 -8.85 18.08
CA GLY A 183 -9.58 -9.39 19.24
C GLY A 183 -10.37 -10.58 19.78
N TRP A 184 -10.74 -11.48 18.87
CA TRP A 184 -11.40 -12.75 19.15
C TRP A 184 -10.33 -13.84 19.17
N GLU A 185 -9.45 -13.74 20.16
CA GLU A 185 -8.41 -14.75 20.41
C GLU A 185 -9.03 -15.96 21.13
N ILE A 186 -8.37 -17.13 21.06
CA ILE A 186 -8.80 -18.27 21.87
C ILE A 186 -8.69 -17.88 23.34
N GLU A 187 -9.78 -18.07 24.07
CA GLU A 187 -9.84 -17.80 25.51
C GLU A 187 -9.74 -19.14 26.26
N GLU A 188 -9.06 -19.21 27.42
CA GLU A 188 -9.00 -20.47 28.19
C GLU A 188 -10.40 -20.92 28.64
N GLU A 189 -11.28 -19.97 28.97
CA GLU A 189 -12.67 -20.21 29.36
C GLU A 189 -13.59 -19.10 28.82
N PRO A 190 -14.06 -19.19 27.56
CA PRO A 190 -14.94 -18.18 26.99
C PRO A 190 -16.28 -18.13 27.74
N THR A 191 -16.69 -16.93 28.14
CA THR A 191 -17.93 -16.74 28.90
C THR A 191 -19.18 -16.81 28.03
N GLN A 192 -20.33 -17.12 28.62
CA GLN A 192 -21.62 -17.07 27.91
C GLN A 192 -21.95 -15.65 27.40
N GLU A 193 -21.50 -14.62 28.11
CA GLU A 193 -21.64 -13.22 27.69
C GLU A 193 -20.85 -12.95 26.40
N ARG A 194 -19.67 -13.57 26.25
CA ARG A 194 -18.84 -13.47 25.04
C ARG A 194 -19.54 -14.09 23.83
N PHE A 195 -20.12 -15.28 23.99
CA PHE A 195 -20.93 -15.90 22.93
C PHE A 195 -22.18 -15.11 22.59
N ALA A 196 -22.85 -14.52 23.59
CA ALA A 196 -24.00 -13.64 23.35
C ALA A 196 -23.60 -12.38 22.58
N GLN A 197 -22.44 -11.79 22.90
CA GLN A 197 -21.86 -10.65 22.17
C GLN A 197 -21.51 -11.03 20.73
N ALA A 198 -20.85 -12.17 20.52
CA ALA A 198 -20.52 -12.69 19.19
C ALA A 198 -21.78 -12.86 18.33
N ARG A 199 -22.81 -13.51 18.88
CA ARG A 199 -24.11 -13.68 18.22
C ARG A 199 -24.74 -12.34 17.84
N ALA A 200 -24.89 -11.42 18.79
CA ALA A 200 -25.52 -10.13 18.55
C ALA A 200 -24.76 -9.30 17.50
N THR A 201 -23.42 -9.40 17.51
CA THR A 201 -22.57 -8.73 16.53
C THR A 201 -22.75 -9.31 15.13
N LEU A 202 -22.75 -10.64 15.01
CA LEU A 202 -23.00 -11.32 13.73
C LEU A 202 -24.40 -11.03 13.19
N GLU A 203 -25.42 -10.98 14.05
CA GLU A 203 -26.78 -10.60 13.65
C GLU A 203 -26.83 -9.15 13.13
N ALA A 204 -26.10 -8.23 13.76
CA ALA A 204 -26.05 -6.82 13.37
C ALA A 204 -25.26 -6.57 12.07
N LEU A 205 -24.21 -7.36 11.81
CA LEU A 205 -23.36 -7.25 10.61
C LEU A 205 -23.96 -7.91 9.37
N LEU A 206 -25.01 -8.72 9.52
CA LEU A 206 -25.58 -9.44 8.39
C LEU A 206 -26.33 -8.48 7.43
N PRO A 207 -25.95 -8.42 6.15
CA PRO A 207 -26.67 -7.59 5.19
C PRO A 207 -28.12 -8.02 4.99
N SER A 208 -28.99 -7.05 4.71
CA SER A 208 -30.41 -7.30 4.41
C SER A 208 -30.60 -8.03 3.07
N THR A 209 -29.67 -7.84 2.12
CA THR A 209 -29.69 -8.44 0.78
C THR A 209 -28.36 -9.11 0.48
N ARG A 210 -28.36 -10.06 -0.47
CA ARG A 210 -27.13 -10.74 -0.90
C ARG A 210 -26.20 -9.75 -1.60
N LEU A 211 -24.93 -9.75 -1.22
CA LEU A 211 -23.91 -8.93 -1.89
C LEU A 211 -23.61 -9.46 -3.30
N PRO A 212 -23.38 -8.57 -4.28
CA PRO A 212 -23.10 -8.97 -5.66
C PRO A 212 -21.79 -9.77 -5.80
N PHE A 213 -20.84 -9.53 -4.90
CA PHE A 213 -19.55 -10.22 -4.82
C PHE A 213 -19.30 -10.67 -3.37
N PRO A 214 -18.57 -11.77 -3.16
CA PRO A 214 -18.22 -12.22 -1.82
C PRO A 214 -17.36 -11.16 -1.13
N GLU A 215 -17.75 -10.80 0.09
CA GLU A 215 -16.92 -9.97 0.98
C GLU A 215 -16.56 -10.75 2.25
N PRO A 216 -15.36 -10.57 2.81
CA PRO A 216 -14.28 -9.78 2.22
C PRO A 216 -13.72 -10.47 0.96
N ILE A 217 -13.07 -9.70 0.10
CA ILE A 217 -12.27 -10.26 -1.01
C ILE A 217 -11.28 -11.28 -0.41
N PRO A 218 -11.11 -12.48 -1.01
CA PRO A 218 -10.15 -13.47 -0.56
C PRO A 218 -8.77 -12.87 -0.29
N GLU A 219 -8.06 -13.42 0.70
CA GLU A 219 -6.68 -13.02 0.96
C GLU A 219 -5.82 -13.21 -0.30
N TRP A 220 -4.92 -12.27 -0.52
CA TRP A 220 -3.96 -12.37 -1.62
C TRP A 220 -2.84 -13.32 -1.21
N GLU A 221 -2.64 -14.37 -2.00
CA GLU A 221 -1.67 -15.44 -1.73
C GLU A 221 -0.29 -15.20 -2.37
N GLY A 222 -0.11 -14.08 -3.08
CA GLY A 222 1.16 -13.73 -3.72
C GLY A 222 2.24 -13.31 -2.72
N ASP A 223 3.50 -13.43 -3.14
CA ASP A 223 4.64 -12.97 -2.35
C ASP A 223 4.79 -11.45 -2.46
N TRP A 224 4.95 -10.78 -1.32
CA TRP A 224 5.01 -9.31 -1.24
C TRP A 224 6.13 -8.71 -2.10
N ASP A 225 7.25 -9.41 -2.22
CA ASP A 225 8.45 -8.97 -2.93
C ASP A 225 8.51 -9.53 -4.37
N GLU A 226 8.09 -10.78 -4.59
CA GLU A 226 8.17 -11.42 -5.92
C GLU A 226 7.00 -11.04 -6.83
N ASP A 227 5.78 -10.89 -6.29
CA ASP A 227 4.56 -10.65 -7.07
C ASP A 227 4.10 -9.17 -7.02
N GLU A 228 5.05 -8.25 -6.88
CA GLU A 228 4.76 -6.81 -6.75
C GLU A 228 3.89 -6.25 -7.89
N ASP A 229 4.06 -6.76 -9.12
CA ASP A 229 3.31 -6.33 -10.30
C ASP A 229 1.86 -6.81 -10.32
N GLU A 230 1.55 -7.89 -9.62
CA GLU A 230 0.22 -8.48 -9.54
C GLU A 230 -0.55 -8.04 -8.30
N ARG A 231 0.11 -7.29 -7.40
CA ARG A 231 -0.46 -6.85 -6.14
C ARG A 231 -1.67 -5.93 -6.37
N PRO A 232 -2.86 -6.30 -5.88
CA PRO A 232 -4.05 -5.49 -6.09
C PRO A 232 -4.07 -4.26 -5.16
N ASP A 233 -4.51 -3.11 -5.68
CA ASP A 233 -4.55 -1.84 -4.95
C ASP A 233 -5.41 -1.89 -3.68
N TRP A 234 -6.39 -2.80 -3.59
CA TRP A 234 -7.22 -2.93 -2.38
C TRP A 234 -6.39 -3.30 -1.14
N LEU A 235 -5.26 -4.00 -1.29
CA LEU A 235 -4.36 -4.28 -0.17
C LEU A 235 -3.77 -2.98 0.39
N GLU A 236 -3.32 -2.08 -0.48
CA GLU A 236 -2.76 -0.80 -0.06
C GLU A 236 -3.83 0.14 0.50
N ILE A 237 -5.02 0.16 -0.10
CA ILE A 237 -6.17 0.90 0.45
C ILE A 237 -6.46 0.40 1.86
N ARG A 238 -6.50 -0.92 2.06
CA ARG A 238 -6.70 -1.53 3.39
C ARG A 238 -5.65 -1.05 4.40
N MET A 239 -4.37 -0.96 4.01
CA MET A 239 -3.31 -0.44 4.87
C MET A 239 -3.54 1.01 5.26
N VAL A 240 -3.86 1.88 4.28
CA VAL A 240 -4.13 3.31 4.52
C VAL A 240 -5.30 3.48 5.50
N LEU A 241 -6.40 2.79 5.24
CA LEU A 241 -7.58 2.91 6.08
C LEU A 241 -7.29 2.36 7.49
N ARG A 242 -6.55 1.24 7.63
CA ARG A 242 -6.17 0.69 8.95
C ARG A 242 -5.37 1.69 9.79
N ASP A 243 -4.49 2.45 9.17
CA ASP A 243 -3.70 3.46 9.87
C ASP A 243 -4.54 4.70 10.25
N LEU A 244 -5.56 5.05 9.44
CA LEU A 244 -6.48 6.17 9.69
C LEU A 244 -7.54 5.89 10.76
N MET A 245 -8.04 4.65 10.79
CA MET A 245 -9.14 4.21 11.66
C MET A 245 -8.86 2.78 12.12
N PRO A 246 -7.89 2.56 13.03
CA PRO A 246 -7.47 1.21 13.45
C PRO A 246 -8.59 0.38 14.09
N ASP A 247 -9.58 1.03 14.68
CA ASP A 247 -10.68 0.40 15.41
C ASP A 247 -12.01 0.57 14.68
N VAL A 248 -12.92 -0.39 14.88
CA VAL A 248 -14.27 -0.37 14.28
C VAL A 248 -15.11 0.83 14.73
N GLY A 249 -14.85 1.37 15.92
CA GLY A 249 -15.48 2.59 16.43
C GLY A 249 -15.09 3.87 15.67
N LEU A 250 -14.00 3.83 14.90
CA LEU A 250 -13.49 4.95 14.11
C LEU A 250 -13.95 4.91 12.65
N VAL A 251 -14.79 3.94 12.27
CA VAL A 251 -15.29 3.78 10.90
C VAL A 251 -16.49 4.72 10.69
N THR A 252 -16.19 5.94 10.25
CA THR A 252 -17.15 7.03 10.01
C THR A 252 -17.12 7.52 8.57
N ARG A 253 -18.17 8.25 8.14
CA ARG A 253 -18.28 8.82 6.80
C ARG A 253 -17.15 9.81 6.50
N GLU A 254 -16.84 10.65 7.47
CA GLU A 254 -15.81 11.69 7.37
C GLU A 254 -14.43 11.06 7.22
N ARG A 255 -14.10 10.07 8.06
CA ARG A 255 -12.80 9.39 7.97
C ARG A 255 -12.67 8.52 6.72
N MET A 256 -13.74 7.90 6.25
CA MET A 256 -13.75 7.23 4.94
C MET A 256 -13.53 8.20 3.80
N THR A 257 -14.08 9.41 3.89
CA THR A 257 -13.86 10.47 2.89
C THR A 257 -12.40 10.92 2.87
N GLU A 258 -11.78 11.11 4.04
CA GLU A 258 -10.33 11.39 4.13
C GLU A 258 -9.49 10.23 3.58
N GLY A 259 -9.87 8.98 3.91
CA GLY A 259 -9.25 7.78 3.34
C GLY A 259 -9.34 7.73 1.81
N TRP A 260 -10.47 8.13 1.24
CA TRP A 260 -10.65 8.23 -0.22
C TRP A 260 -9.70 9.28 -0.82
N TYR A 261 -9.62 10.48 -0.24
CA TYR A 261 -8.72 11.52 -0.70
C TYR A 261 -7.27 11.06 -0.63
N GLU A 262 -6.88 10.42 0.47
CA GLU A 262 -5.53 9.91 0.65
C GLU A 262 -5.19 8.82 -0.37
N CYS A 263 -6.07 7.84 -0.57
CA CYS A 263 -5.83 6.79 -1.56
C CYS A 263 -5.71 7.35 -2.99
N LYS A 264 -6.47 8.41 -3.30
CA LYS A 264 -6.34 9.12 -4.58
C LYS A 264 -5.00 9.84 -4.71
N GLN A 265 -4.50 10.48 -3.64
CA GLN A 265 -3.16 11.10 -3.63
C GLN A 265 -2.04 10.07 -3.75
N LEU A 266 -2.26 8.87 -3.23
CA LEU A 266 -1.37 7.72 -3.40
C LEU A 266 -1.49 7.07 -4.79
N GLY A 267 -2.33 7.59 -5.68
CA GLY A 267 -2.49 7.09 -7.04
C GLY A 267 -3.01 5.65 -7.09
N LEU A 268 -3.82 5.25 -6.11
CA LEU A 268 -4.49 3.95 -6.07
C LEU A 268 -5.75 3.98 -6.94
N ASP A 269 -6.03 2.89 -7.65
CA ASP A 269 -7.26 2.73 -8.40
C ASP A 269 -8.45 2.52 -7.47
N LEU A 270 -9.34 3.51 -7.45
CA LEU A 270 -10.57 3.51 -6.68
C LEU A 270 -11.78 3.06 -7.52
N GLN A 271 -11.56 2.47 -8.70
CA GLN A 271 -12.60 1.93 -9.58
C GLN A 271 -13.65 2.97 -10.01
N GLY A 272 -13.24 4.24 -10.08
CA GLY A 272 -14.12 5.37 -10.43
C GLY A 272 -15.13 5.77 -9.34
N GLU A 273 -15.00 5.23 -8.12
CA GLU A 273 -15.91 5.50 -7.01
C GLU A 273 -15.78 6.95 -6.49
N GLY A 274 -16.92 7.56 -6.18
CA GLY A 274 -16.97 8.76 -5.34
C GLY A 274 -16.77 8.43 -3.85
N PRO A 275 -16.50 9.43 -2.99
CA PRO A 275 -16.26 9.23 -1.56
C PRO A 275 -17.37 8.43 -0.84
N GLU A 276 -18.64 8.67 -1.18
CA GLU A 276 -19.78 7.98 -0.58
C GLU A 276 -19.79 6.47 -0.91
N GLN A 277 -19.65 6.13 -2.19
CA GLN A 277 -19.62 4.73 -2.67
C GLN A 277 -18.41 3.98 -2.08
N PHE A 278 -17.26 4.65 -2.02
CA PHE A 278 -16.06 4.14 -1.37
C PHE A 278 -16.33 3.83 0.10
N GLY A 279 -16.93 4.78 0.83
CA GLY A 279 -17.27 4.58 2.24
C GLY A 279 -18.23 3.41 2.47
N ASP A 280 -19.25 3.25 1.63
CA ASP A 280 -20.23 2.15 1.77
C ASP A 280 -19.59 0.78 1.50
N ARG A 281 -18.78 0.69 0.43
CA ARG A 281 -18.07 -0.55 0.07
C ARG A 281 -17.07 -0.94 1.14
N TRP A 282 -16.27 0.01 1.62
CA TRP A 282 -15.24 -0.27 2.61
C TRP A 282 -15.80 -0.51 4.01
N ALA A 283 -16.89 0.16 4.41
CA ALA A 283 -17.60 -0.19 5.64
C ALA A 283 -18.16 -1.61 5.57
N THR A 284 -18.76 -2.01 4.44
CA THR A 284 -19.23 -3.39 4.21
C THR A 284 -18.08 -4.39 4.32
N ARG A 285 -16.93 -4.10 3.70
CA ARG A 285 -15.75 -4.97 3.74
C ARG A 285 -15.15 -5.09 5.14
N ILE A 286 -15.05 -3.98 5.88
CA ILE A 286 -14.60 -4.00 7.27
C ILE A 286 -15.55 -4.81 8.15
N GLY A 287 -16.86 -4.62 7.99
CA GLY A 287 -17.87 -5.44 8.67
C GLY A 287 -17.73 -6.93 8.34
N ALA A 288 -17.44 -7.27 7.08
CA ALA A 288 -17.20 -8.64 6.65
C ALA A 288 -15.95 -9.26 7.30
N TRP A 289 -14.83 -8.52 7.39
CA TRP A 289 -13.64 -8.96 8.13
C TRP A 289 -13.91 -9.15 9.62
N THR A 290 -14.71 -8.29 10.24
CA THR A 290 -15.10 -8.45 11.64
C THR A 290 -15.94 -9.70 11.84
N ALA A 291 -16.90 -9.97 10.95
CA ALA A 291 -17.70 -11.19 10.98
C ALA A 291 -16.87 -12.45 10.75
N GLU A 292 -15.93 -12.40 9.81
CA GLU A 292 -14.97 -13.48 9.53
C GLU A 292 -14.17 -13.84 10.79
N GLY A 293 -13.62 -12.85 11.50
CA GLY A 293 -12.90 -13.07 12.76
C GLY A 293 -13.76 -13.74 13.84
N ILE A 294 -15.03 -13.34 13.97
CA ILE A 294 -15.96 -13.95 14.94
C ILE A 294 -16.30 -15.39 14.55
N LEU A 295 -16.61 -15.63 13.27
CA LEU A 295 -16.90 -16.99 12.77
C LEU A 295 -15.69 -17.90 12.95
N SER A 296 -14.49 -17.36 12.73
CA SER A 296 -13.23 -18.07 12.93
C SER A 296 -13.03 -18.49 14.38
N TRP A 297 -13.26 -17.55 15.31
CA TRP A 297 -13.24 -17.83 16.74
C TRP A 297 -14.27 -18.87 17.17
N LEU A 298 -15.52 -18.78 16.68
CA LEU A 298 -16.58 -19.72 17.05
C LEU A 298 -16.24 -21.18 16.70
N TRP A 299 -15.67 -21.46 15.53
CA TRP A 299 -15.30 -22.85 15.20
C TRP A 299 -14.05 -23.33 15.93
N ARG A 300 -13.14 -22.43 16.31
CA ARG A 300 -11.96 -22.77 17.13
C ARG A 300 -12.32 -23.06 18.59
N GLU A 301 -13.40 -22.49 19.09
CA GLU A 301 -13.95 -22.74 20.44
C GLU A 301 -14.99 -23.88 20.45
N ASP A 302 -15.07 -24.68 19.38
CA ASP A 302 -16.03 -25.76 19.19
C ASP A 302 -17.51 -25.34 19.42
N GLN A 303 -17.83 -24.06 19.19
CA GLN A 303 -19.16 -23.51 19.43
C GLN A 303 -20.11 -23.81 18.27
N PHE A 304 -20.62 -25.05 18.23
CA PHE A 304 -21.49 -25.55 17.16
C PHE A 304 -22.99 -25.51 17.50
N SER A 305 -23.40 -24.62 18.39
CA SER A 305 -24.81 -24.44 18.74
C SER A 305 -25.71 -24.16 17.52
N PRO A 306 -27.02 -24.48 17.56
CA PRO A 306 -27.92 -24.26 16.43
C PRO A 306 -27.96 -22.83 15.90
N TRP A 307 -27.79 -21.83 16.77
CA TRP A 307 -27.80 -20.42 16.34
C TRP A 307 -26.53 -20.08 15.54
N ALA A 308 -25.38 -20.68 15.86
CA ALA A 308 -24.12 -20.43 15.16
C ALA A 308 -24.17 -21.03 13.75
N GLN A 309 -24.72 -22.24 13.62
CA GLN A 309 -24.96 -22.88 12.33
C GLN A 309 -25.99 -22.12 11.48
N ASP A 310 -27.09 -21.64 12.07
CA ASP A 310 -28.08 -20.79 11.38
C ASP A 310 -27.47 -19.50 10.84
N LEU A 311 -26.68 -18.80 11.67
CA LEU A 311 -25.98 -17.61 11.23
C LEU A 311 -24.98 -17.93 10.11
N ALA A 312 -24.17 -18.98 10.23
CA ALA A 312 -23.23 -19.37 9.18
C ALA A 312 -23.93 -19.61 7.82
N MET A 313 -25.07 -20.32 7.81
CA MET A 313 -25.87 -20.48 6.58
C MET A 313 -26.33 -19.13 6.01
N ARG A 314 -26.81 -18.23 6.87
CA ARG A 314 -27.25 -16.89 6.44
C ARG A 314 -26.10 -16.05 5.89
N TYR A 315 -24.89 -16.16 6.44
CA TYR A 315 -23.70 -15.47 5.94
C TYR A 315 -23.31 -15.98 4.54
N ILE A 316 -23.34 -17.30 4.33
CA ILE A 316 -23.16 -17.91 3.00
C ILE A 316 -24.21 -17.39 2.01
N ASP A 317 -25.49 -17.39 2.40
CA ASP A 317 -26.59 -16.91 1.56
C ASP A 317 -26.46 -15.43 1.18
N ARG A 318 -25.93 -14.62 2.10
CA ARG A 318 -25.69 -13.18 1.93
C ARG A 318 -24.37 -12.86 1.23
N ASN A 319 -23.54 -13.87 0.94
CA ASN A 319 -22.25 -13.72 0.29
C ASN A 319 -21.26 -12.89 1.14
N VAL A 320 -21.27 -13.13 2.46
CA VAL A 320 -20.38 -12.47 3.43
C VAL A 320 -19.66 -13.53 4.26
N ALA A 321 -18.36 -13.35 4.51
CA ALA A 321 -17.50 -14.23 5.30
C ALA A 321 -17.67 -15.72 4.93
N VAL A 322 -17.85 -15.98 3.63
CA VAL A 322 -18.28 -17.29 3.11
C VAL A 322 -17.32 -18.41 3.50
N THR A 323 -16.00 -18.13 3.46
CA THR A 323 -14.96 -19.10 3.80
C THR A 323 -15.10 -19.59 5.25
N GLU A 324 -15.08 -18.68 6.22
CA GLU A 324 -15.16 -19.04 7.64
C GLU A 324 -16.55 -19.56 8.04
N ALA A 325 -17.62 -19.06 7.42
CA ALA A 325 -18.96 -19.61 7.62
C ALA A 325 -19.05 -21.07 7.12
N THR A 326 -18.47 -21.37 5.96
CA THR A 326 -18.42 -22.74 5.41
C THR A 326 -17.54 -23.65 6.27
N ARG A 327 -16.42 -23.13 6.77
CA ARG A 327 -15.53 -23.86 7.70
C ARG A 327 -16.27 -24.22 8.98
N LEU A 328 -16.98 -23.28 9.62
CA LEU A 328 -17.78 -23.54 10.82
C LEU A 328 -18.78 -24.67 10.62
N LEU A 329 -19.53 -24.67 9.51
CA LEU A 329 -20.48 -25.75 9.21
C LEU A 329 -19.81 -27.10 8.97
N SER A 330 -18.63 -27.10 8.33
CA SER A 330 -17.86 -28.32 8.05
C SER A 330 -17.33 -28.95 9.33
N GLU A 331 -16.76 -28.14 10.23
CA GLU A 331 -16.28 -28.60 11.55
C GLU A 331 -17.44 -29.08 12.43
N ALA A 332 -18.57 -28.38 12.42
CA ALA A 332 -19.78 -28.81 13.14
C ALA A 332 -20.28 -30.19 12.67
N ALA A 333 -20.23 -30.48 11.37
CA ALA A 333 -20.62 -31.77 10.82
C ALA A 333 -19.63 -32.89 11.18
N ALA A 334 -18.33 -32.58 11.21
CA ALA A 334 -17.28 -33.50 11.63
C ALA A 334 -17.43 -33.87 13.11
N ALA A 335 -17.66 -32.89 13.98
CA ALA A 335 -17.90 -33.10 15.42
C ALA A 335 -19.13 -34.00 15.69
N GLN A 336 -20.20 -33.83 14.91
CA GLN A 336 -21.41 -34.66 15.02
C GLN A 336 -21.22 -36.09 14.49
N SER A 337 -20.28 -36.30 13.56
CA SER A 337 -20.00 -37.62 12.97
C SER A 337 -19.01 -38.45 13.78
N GLY A 338 -18.26 -37.82 14.68
CA GLY A 338 -17.29 -38.46 15.59
C GLY A 338 -17.83 -38.77 16.99
N ALA A 339 -19.05 -38.35 17.31
CA ALA A 339 -19.75 -38.59 18.58
C ALA A 339 -20.66 -39.82 18.52
#